data_AF-M7SCS3-F1
#
_entry.id   AF-M7SCS3-F1
#
_cell.length_a   1.000
_cell.length_b   1.000
_cell.length_c   1.000
_cell.angle_alpha   90.00
_cell.angle_beta   90.00
_cell.angle_gamma   90.00
#
_symmetry.space_group_name_H-M   'P 1'
#
loop_
_entity.id
_entity.type
_entity.pdbx_description
1 polymer ?
#
loop_
_entity_poly.entity_id
_entity_poly.type
_entity_poly.pdbx_seq_one_letter_code
_entity_poly.pdbx_strand_id
1 'polypeptide(L)'
;MSNLDLSSIPPSQLQDVLDGPALLPPEGVVPNFDNPPNKNTLELGVQFTCLGVATIFLLVRFYVRLVVMKKTHLGDFLIIPAYICFISIIFYGMAMLLMKWAILWEWIRIFVPLPRRNAFYWTCQVMIAINIIFYVVAIVITAVACTPYRRNWDKTVPGTCLDMKIITLSVVAINFAIDISILALPQKVIWGLQMSTRRRIGVSIVFAIGLM
;
A
#
# COMPACT_ATOMS: atom_id res chain seq x y z
N MET A 1 2.59 -17.47 28.31
CA MET A 1 4.01 -17.25 27.94
C MET A 1 4.82 -17.23 29.23
N SER A 2 5.24 -18.42 29.64
CA SER A 2 6.07 -18.69 30.81
C SER A 2 7.49 -18.17 30.57
N ASN A 3 8.14 -17.67 31.64
CA ASN A 3 9.53 -17.21 31.68
C ASN A 3 10.50 -18.21 31.02
N LEU A 4 10.83 -17.99 29.74
CA LEU A 4 11.78 -18.81 29.01
C LEU A 4 13.14 -18.10 29.05
N ASP A 5 14.03 -18.59 29.91
CA ASP A 5 15.34 -17.99 30.16
C ASP A 5 16.33 -18.40 29.06
N LEU A 6 16.37 -17.59 28.00
CA LEU A 6 17.19 -17.79 26.79
C LEU A 6 18.70 -17.91 27.07
N SER A 7 19.15 -17.49 28.27
CA SER A 7 20.56 -17.57 28.68
C SER A 7 21.03 -18.99 29.01
N SER A 8 20.10 -19.92 29.25
CA SER A 8 20.37 -21.30 29.65
C SER A 8 20.48 -22.31 28.50
N ILE A 9 20.19 -21.89 27.26
CA ILE A 9 20.07 -22.77 26.10
C ILE A 9 21.41 -22.84 25.34
N PRO A 10 21.88 -24.03 24.93
CA PRO A 10 23.08 -24.17 24.10
C PRO A 10 22.93 -23.47 22.74
N PRO A 11 24.00 -22.90 22.17
CA PRO A 11 23.92 -22.00 21.02
C PRO A 11 23.33 -22.64 19.76
N SER A 12 23.46 -23.97 19.57
CA SER A 12 22.80 -24.67 18.46
C SER A 12 21.28 -24.65 18.55
N GLN A 13 20.72 -24.78 19.75
CA GLN A 13 19.26 -24.79 19.96
C GLN A 13 18.68 -23.37 20.00
N LEU A 14 19.49 -22.38 20.38
CA LEU A 14 19.09 -20.97 20.35
C LEU A 14 18.81 -20.50 18.93
N GLN A 15 19.64 -20.93 17.97
CA GLN A 15 19.48 -20.61 16.56
C GLN A 15 18.13 -21.16 16.03
N ASP A 16 17.81 -22.42 16.34
CA ASP A 16 16.54 -23.05 15.93
C ASP A 16 15.30 -22.37 16.54
N VAL A 17 15.39 -21.85 17.77
CA VAL A 17 14.30 -21.11 18.43
C VAL A 17 14.12 -19.71 17.84
N LEU A 18 15.20 -19.02 17.51
CA LEU A 18 15.16 -17.69 16.88
C LEU A 18 14.66 -17.75 15.44
N ASP A 19 14.93 -18.85 14.73
CA ASP A 19 14.49 -19.08 13.35
C ASP A 19 13.06 -19.65 13.28
N GLY A 20 12.44 -19.94 14.43
CA GLY A 20 11.07 -20.44 14.55
C GLY A 20 9.98 -19.34 14.56
N PRO A 21 8.71 -19.69 14.28
CA PRO A 21 7.61 -18.74 14.27
C PRO A 21 7.30 -18.17 15.67
N ALA A 22 6.96 -16.89 15.73
CA ALA A 22 6.62 -16.19 16.97
C ALA A 22 5.36 -16.73 17.71
N LEU A 23 4.56 -17.56 17.04
CA LEU A 23 3.35 -18.21 17.56
C LEU A 23 3.34 -19.69 17.13
N LEU A 24 2.90 -20.56 18.05
CA LEU A 24 2.65 -21.96 17.73
C LEU A 24 1.54 -22.07 16.68
N PRO A 25 1.68 -22.95 15.67
CA PRO A 25 0.64 -23.13 14.68
C PRO A 25 -0.64 -23.70 15.31
N PRO A 26 -1.83 -23.37 14.77
CA PRO A 26 -3.08 -24.05 15.11
C PRO A 26 -2.95 -25.56 14.88
N GLU A 27 -3.67 -26.36 15.68
CA GLU A 27 -3.65 -27.82 15.52
C GLU A 27 -4.01 -28.23 14.07
N GLY A 28 -3.14 -29.04 13.47
CA GLY A 28 -3.34 -29.59 12.12
C GLY A 28 -2.83 -28.75 10.94
N VAL A 29 -2.21 -27.59 11.17
CA VAL A 29 -1.67 -26.74 10.09
C VAL A 29 -0.16 -26.72 10.11
N VAL A 30 0.49 -27.22 9.06
CA VAL A 30 1.94 -27.11 8.87
C VAL A 30 2.25 -25.71 8.32
N PRO A 31 3.10 -24.91 8.99
CA PRO A 31 3.52 -23.61 8.48
C PRO A 31 4.29 -23.77 7.17
N ASN A 32 3.83 -23.11 6.11
CA ASN A 32 4.54 -23.06 4.83
C ASN A 32 5.28 -21.72 4.70
N PHE A 33 6.58 -21.73 4.99
CA PHE A 33 7.45 -20.54 4.91
C PHE A 33 8.15 -20.39 3.56
N ASP A 34 8.30 -21.47 2.78
CA ASP A 34 9.01 -21.46 1.49
C ASP A 34 8.23 -20.74 0.38
N ASN A 35 6.89 -20.84 0.39
CA ASN A 35 6.03 -20.14 -0.57
C ASN A 35 4.66 -19.82 0.04
N PRO A 36 4.54 -18.76 0.85
CA PRO A 36 3.26 -18.35 1.42
C PRO A 36 2.29 -17.98 0.28
N PRO A 37 1.02 -18.44 0.32
CA PRO A 37 0.05 -18.17 -0.73
C PRO A 37 -0.15 -16.66 -0.90
N ASN A 38 0.27 -16.15 -2.05
CA ASN A 38 0.17 -14.72 -2.38
C ASN A 38 -1.29 -14.36 -2.71
N LYS A 39 -1.99 -13.67 -1.79
CA LYS A 39 -3.41 -13.31 -1.93
C LYS A 39 -3.65 -12.03 -2.72
N ASN A 40 -2.63 -11.45 -3.35
CA ASN A 40 -2.75 -10.19 -4.10
C ASN A 40 -3.82 -10.24 -5.21
N THR A 41 -3.99 -11.37 -5.90
CA THR A 41 -5.04 -11.55 -6.91
C THR A 41 -6.44 -11.57 -6.30
N LEU A 42 -6.56 -12.10 -5.08
CA LEU A 42 -7.79 -12.17 -4.33
C LEU A 42 -8.18 -10.78 -3.80
N GLU A 43 -7.21 -9.99 -3.34
CA GLU A 43 -7.45 -8.60 -2.92
C GLU A 43 -7.88 -7.70 -4.08
N LEU A 44 -7.20 -7.76 -5.22
CA LEU A 44 -7.61 -7.02 -6.43
C LEU A 44 -9.00 -7.45 -6.92
N GLY A 45 -9.27 -8.75 -6.94
CA GLY A 45 -10.57 -9.30 -7.30
C GLY A 45 -11.69 -8.82 -6.37
N VAL A 46 -11.45 -8.80 -5.07
CA VAL A 46 -12.40 -8.29 -4.06
C VAL A 46 -12.64 -6.80 -4.26
N GLN A 47 -11.61 -5.99 -4.54
CA GLN A 47 -11.74 -4.56 -4.78
C GLN A 47 -12.67 -4.26 -5.98
N PHE A 48 -12.42 -4.91 -7.12
CA PHE A 48 -13.24 -4.72 -8.33
C PHE A 48 -14.66 -5.25 -8.15
N THR A 49 -14.81 -6.38 -7.46
CA THR A 49 -16.12 -6.97 -7.18
C THR A 49 -16.94 -6.08 -6.26
N CYS A 50 -16.36 -5.60 -5.15
CA CYS A 50 -17.02 -4.68 -4.23
C CYS A 50 -17.41 -3.37 -4.91
N LEU A 51 -16.57 -2.82 -5.79
CA LEU A 51 -16.88 -1.61 -6.55
C LEU A 51 -18.05 -1.83 -7.52
N GLY A 52 -18.06 -2.94 -8.25
CA GLY A 52 -19.14 -3.32 -9.15
C GLY A 52 -20.47 -3.48 -8.41
N VAL A 53 -20.45 -4.21 -7.29
CA VAL A 53 -21.61 -4.40 -6.42
C VAL A 53 -22.12 -3.06 -5.89
N ALA A 54 -21.26 -2.20 -5.35
CA ALA A 54 -21.65 -0.87 -4.85
C ALA A 54 -22.29 0.01 -5.95
N THR A 55 -21.75 -0.06 -7.18
CA THR A 55 -22.31 0.65 -8.35
C THR A 55 -23.73 0.15 -8.66
N ILE A 56 -23.93 -1.17 -8.71
CA ILE A 56 -25.23 -1.77 -8.99
C ILE A 56 -26.25 -1.37 -7.93
N PHE A 57 -25.89 -1.45 -6.64
CA PHE A 57 -26.79 -1.05 -5.55
C PHE A 57 -27.19 0.43 -5.63
N LEU A 58 -26.27 1.32 -6.01
CA LEU A 58 -26.58 2.73 -6.24
C LEU A 58 -27.55 2.95 -7.41
N LEU A 59 -27.31 2.26 -8.53
CA LEU A 59 -28.18 2.34 -9.70
C LEU A 59 -29.59 1.82 -9.39
N VAL A 60 -29.71 0.69 -8.68
CA VAL A 60 -31.00 0.14 -8.25
C VAL A 60 -31.70 1.12 -7.31
N ARG A 61 -31.00 1.70 -6.33
CA ARG A 61 -31.57 2.69 -5.40
C ARG A 61 -32.08 3.93 -6.15
N PHE A 62 -31.33 4.41 -7.12
CA PHE A 62 -31.70 5.58 -7.91
C PHE A 62 -32.88 5.28 -8.84
N TYR A 63 -32.87 4.12 -9.52
CA TYR A 63 -33.97 3.64 -10.34
C TYR A 63 -35.27 3.50 -9.53
N VAL A 64 -35.22 2.85 -8.37
CA VAL A 64 -36.40 2.71 -7.50
C VAL A 64 -36.90 4.07 -7.03
N ARG A 65 -36.02 5.00 -6.65
CA ARG A 65 -36.47 6.31 -6.14
C ARG A 65 -36.98 7.26 -7.21
N LEU A 66 -36.37 7.27 -8.40
CA LEU A 66 -36.80 8.11 -9.51
C LEU A 66 -38.01 7.55 -10.25
N VAL A 67 -37.98 6.25 -10.59
CA VAL A 67 -38.95 5.65 -11.50
C VAL A 67 -40.13 5.03 -10.74
N VAL A 68 -39.86 4.31 -9.65
CA VAL A 68 -40.92 3.59 -8.90
C VAL A 68 -41.59 4.50 -7.87
N MET A 69 -40.82 5.16 -7.01
CA MET A 69 -41.36 5.95 -5.89
C MET A 69 -41.70 7.40 -6.26
N LYS A 70 -41.08 7.95 -7.32
CA LYS A 70 -41.19 9.37 -7.75
C LYS A 70 -41.02 10.39 -6.61
N LYS A 71 -40.36 9.99 -5.52
CA LYS A 71 -40.09 10.81 -4.34
C LYS A 71 -38.59 10.80 -4.12
N THR A 72 -37.95 11.92 -4.40
CA THR A 72 -36.52 12.13 -4.15
C THR A 72 -36.34 12.84 -2.82
N HIS A 73 -35.41 12.35 -2.01
CA HIS A 73 -34.99 13.03 -0.80
C HIS A 73 -33.71 13.81 -1.09
N LEU A 74 -33.48 14.94 -0.44
CA LEU A 74 -32.24 15.71 -0.58
C LEU A 74 -30.99 14.83 -0.34
N GLY A 75 -31.10 13.90 0.60
CA GLY A 75 -30.05 12.90 0.89
C GLY A 75 -29.67 12.00 -0.29
N ASP A 76 -30.53 11.77 -1.28
CA ASP A 76 -30.18 10.97 -2.46
C ASP A 76 -29.28 11.74 -3.44
N PHE A 77 -29.42 13.07 -3.48
CA PHE A 77 -28.53 13.93 -4.25
C PHE A 77 -27.15 14.08 -3.60
N LEU A 78 -27.05 14.03 -2.27
CA LEU A 78 -25.75 14.04 -1.57
C LEU A 78 -24.95 12.73 -1.72
N ILE A 79 -25.63 11.62 -2.01
CA ILE A 79 -24.98 10.31 -2.20
C ILE A 79 -24.13 10.28 -3.49
N ILE A 80 -24.58 10.95 -4.55
CA ILE A 80 -23.87 11.00 -5.84
C ILE A 80 -22.46 11.62 -5.72
N PRO A 81 -22.28 12.85 -5.20
CA PRO A 81 -20.96 13.44 -5.06
C PRO A 81 -20.09 12.65 -4.07
N ALA A 82 -20.66 12.10 -2.99
CA ALA A 82 -19.90 11.26 -2.05
C ALA A 82 -19.36 9.99 -2.73
N TYR A 83 -20.14 9.37 -3.61
CA TYR A 83 -19.71 8.21 -4.39
C TYR A 83 -18.64 8.55 -5.42
N ILE A 84 -18.77 9.69 -6.11
CA ILE A 84 -17.75 10.19 -7.03
C ILE A 84 -16.43 10.43 -6.28
N CYS A 85 -16.48 11.07 -5.11
CA CYS A 85 -15.29 11.27 -4.27
C CYS A 85 -14.64 9.94 -3.86
N PHE A 86 -15.44 8.93 -3.50
CA PHE A 86 -14.94 7.60 -3.15
C PHE A 86 -14.22 6.93 -4.32
N ILE A 87 -14.80 6.94 -5.52
CA ILE A 87 -14.15 6.44 -6.73
C ILE A 87 -12.83 7.18 -6.99
N SER A 88 -12.86 8.51 -6.94
CA SER A 88 -11.67 9.34 -7.19
C SER A 88 -10.52 9.00 -6.23
N ILE A 89 -10.80 8.72 -4.96
CA ILE A 89 -9.78 8.31 -3.97
C ILE A 89 -9.15 6.97 -4.34
N ILE A 90 -9.95 5.99 -4.77
CA ILE A 90 -9.44 4.66 -5.18
C ILE A 90 -8.56 4.79 -6.43
N PHE A 91 -9.04 5.52 -7.45
CA PHE A 91 -8.28 5.74 -8.67
C PHE A 91 -6.99 6.52 -8.42
N TYR A 92 -7.01 7.51 -7.53
CA TYR A 92 -5.82 8.25 -7.14
C TYR A 92 -4.77 7.32 -6.51
N GLY A 93 -5.17 6.44 -5.57
CA GLY A 93 -4.26 5.47 -4.96
C GLY A 93 -3.64 4.50 -5.97
N MET A 94 -4.45 3.98 -6.90
CA MET A 94 -3.95 3.12 -7.99
C MET A 94 -2.99 3.88 -8.90
N ALA A 95 -3.35 5.09 -9.34
CA ALA A 95 -2.51 5.91 -10.20
C ALA A 95 -1.14 6.19 -9.57
N MET A 96 -1.10 6.51 -8.27
CA MET A 96 0.14 6.74 -7.53
C MET A 96 1.02 5.49 -7.46
N LEU A 97 0.44 4.32 -7.18
CA LEU A 97 1.14 3.03 -7.18
C LEU A 97 1.76 2.73 -8.55
N LEU A 98 0.94 2.80 -9.62
CA LEU A 98 1.38 2.49 -10.98
C LEU A 98 2.45 3.46 -11.47
N MET A 99 2.33 4.75 -11.15
CA MET A 99 3.32 5.77 -11.53
C MET A 99 4.68 5.47 -10.91
N LYS A 100 4.73 5.19 -9.60
CA LYS A 100 5.98 4.83 -8.91
C LYS A 100 6.60 3.54 -9.49
N TRP A 101 5.75 2.58 -9.84
CA TRP A 101 6.17 1.34 -10.47
C TRP A 101 6.79 1.56 -11.85
N ALA A 102 6.15 2.39 -12.69
CA ALA A 102 6.66 2.75 -14.01
C ALA A 102 8.04 3.43 -13.92
N ILE A 103 8.20 4.41 -13.03
CA ILE A 103 9.48 5.12 -12.82
C ILE A 103 10.59 4.14 -12.42
N LEU A 104 10.34 3.29 -11.43
CA LEU A 104 11.32 2.31 -10.95
C LEU A 104 11.67 1.29 -12.05
N TRP A 105 10.69 0.90 -12.87
CA TRP A 105 10.92 -0.02 -13.97
C TRP A 105 11.77 0.62 -15.08
N GLU A 106 11.49 1.89 -15.43
CA GLU A 106 12.33 2.64 -16.37
C GLU A 106 13.77 2.77 -15.88
N TRP A 107 13.98 2.98 -14.58
CA TRP A 107 15.34 3.02 -14.02
C TRP A 107 16.06 1.70 -14.07
N ILE A 108 15.36 0.59 -13.77
CA ILE A 108 15.94 -0.74 -13.94
C ILE A 108 16.37 -0.92 -15.41
N ARG A 109 15.53 -0.53 -16.37
CA ARG A 109 15.83 -0.63 -17.80
C ARG A 109 17.05 0.20 -18.20
N ILE A 110 17.21 1.41 -17.65
CA ILE A 110 18.30 2.33 -18.00
C ILE A 110 19.63 1.93 -17.33
N PHE A 111 19.61 1.62 -16.03
CA PHE A 111 20.83 1.43 -15.25
C PHE A 111 21.26 -0.04 -15.08
N VAL A 112 20.41 -1.01 -15.47
CA VAL A 112 20.70 -2.46 -15.35
C VAL A 112 20.55 -3.13 -16.72
N PRO A 113 21.55 -3.05 -17.60
CA PRO A 113 21.56 -3.86 -18.82
C PRO A 113 21.65 -5.36 -18.45
N LEU A 114 20.78 -6.19 -19.04
CA LEU A 114 20.78 -7.65 -18.86
C LEU A 114 22.17 -8.23 -19.22
N PRO A 115 22.70 -9.25 -18.50
CA PRO A 115 22.00 -10.27 -17.72
C PRO A 115 22.25 -10.27 -16.20
N ARG A 116 23.04 -9.32 -15.66
CA ARG A 116 23.41 -9.30 -14.23
C ARG A 116 22.46 -8.46 -13.38
N ARG A 117 21.91 -9.07 -12.33
CA ARG A 117 21.17 -8.36 -11.27
C ARG A 117 22.15 -7.71 -10.30
N ASN A 118 22.41 -6.43 -10.50
CA ASN A 118 23.28 -5.64 -9.62
C ASN A 118 22.54 -5.20 -8.34
N ALA A 119 23.26 -4.67 -7.35
CA ALA A 119 22.67 -4.14 -6.11
C ALA A 119 21.56 -3.11 -6.38
N PHE A 120 21.70 -2.29 -7.43
CA PHE A 120 20.67 -1.33 -7.85
C PHE A 120 19.33 -1.98 -8.19
N TYR A 121 19.34 -3.13 -8.89
CA TYR A 121 18.13 -3.87 -9.20
C TYR A 121 17.39 -4.28 -7.93
N TRP A 122 18.12 -4.84 -6.96
CA TRP A 122 17.55 -5.24 -5.66
C TRP A 122 17.02 -4.03 -4.89
N THR A 123 17.72 -2.90 -4.88
CA THR A 123 17.22 -1.66 -4.25
C THR A 123 15.91 -1.19 -4.87
N CYS A 124 15.77 -1.21 -6.20
CA CYS A 124 14.51 -0.87 -6.86
C CYS A 124 13.39 -1.86 -6.53
N GLN A 125 13.68 -3.17 -6.50
CA GLN A 125 12.68 -4.19 -6.12
C GLN A 125 12.23 -4.03 -4.66
N VAL A 126 13.15 -3.73 -3.73
CA VAL A 126 12.82 -3.45 -2.33
C VAL A 126 11.94 -2.20 -2.23
N MET A 127 12.25 -1.14 -2.97
CA MET A 127 11.43 0.08 -2.96
C MET A 127 10.01 -0.16 -3.48
N ILE A 128 9.87 -0.96 -4.55
CA ILE A 128 8.58 -1.42 -5.06
C ILE A 128 7.81 -2.16 -3.96
N ALA A 129 8.45 -3.13 -3.31
CA ALA A 129 7.82 -3.94 -2.26
C ALA A 129 7.38 -3.07 -1.08
N ILE A 130 8.23 -2.15 -0.62
CA ILE A 130 7.90 -1.20 0.46
C ILE A 130 6.68 -0.37 0.09
N ASN A 131 6.61 0.13 -1.15
CA ASN A 131 5.47 0.93 -1.58
C ASN A 131 4.17 0.12 -1.56
N ILE A 132 4.18 -1.10 -2.12
CA ILE A 132 3.01 -2.00 -2.09
C ILE A 132 2.59 -2.30 -0.65
N ILE A 133 3.53 -2.69 0.21
CA ILE A 133 3.27 -3.01 1.63
C ILE A 133 2.65 -1.80 2.33
N PHE A 134 3.18 -0.60 2.10
CA PHE A 134 2.64 0.61 2.71
C PHE A 134 1.17 0.86 2.33
N TYR A 135 0.81 0.70 1.05
CA TYR A 135 -0.58 0.87 0.61
C TYR A 135 -1.50 -0.22 1.18
N VAL A 136 -1.04 -1.48 1.23
CA VAL A 136 -1.79 -2.59 1.85
C VAL A 136 -2.02 -2.32 3.34
N VAL A 137 -0.99 -1.91 4.08
CA VAL A 137 -1.09 -1.58 5.50
C VAL A 137 -2.05 -0.42 5.73
N ALA A 138 -2.01 0.63 4.91
CA ALA A 138 -2.93 1.76 5.01
C ALA A 138 -4.40 1.32 4.82
N ILE A 139 -4.67 0.42 3.87
CA ILE A 139 -6.00 -0.18 3.67
C ILE A 139 -6.43 -0.97 4.91
N VAL A 140 -5.55 -1.81 5.46
CA VAL A 140 -5.86 -2.60 6.66
C VAL A 140 -6.17 -1.69 7.85
N ILE A 141 -5.33 -0.68 8.12
CA ILE A 141 -5.52 0.28 9.22
C ILE A 141 -6.88 0.98 9.10
N THR A 142 -7.26 1.42 7.90
CA THR A 142 -8.57 2.06 7.68
C THR A 142 -9.74 1.08 7.82
N ALA A 143 -9.55 -0.19 7.45
CA ALA A 143 -10.56 -1.23 7.63
C ALA A 143 -10.80 -1.56 9.11
N VAL A 144 -9.77 -1.50 9.96
CA VAL A 144 -9.85 -1.79 11.41
C VAL A 144 -9.70 -0.55 12.31
N ALA A 145 -10.00 0.64 11.78
CA ALA A 145 -9.71 1.92 12.43
C ALA A 145 -10.42 2.14 13.80
N CYS A 146 -11.45 1.34 14.12
CA CYS A 146 -12.26 1.50 15.33
C CYS A 146 -12.21 0.26 16.23
N THR A 147 -12.17 0.51 17.54
CA THR A 147 -12.34 -0.48 18.60
C THR A 147 -13.58 -0.12 19.44
N PRO A 148 -14.64 -0.95 19.44
CA PRO A 148 -14.83 -2.21 18.72
C PRO A 148 -15.06 -2.03 17.20
N TYR A 149 -14.70 -3.04 16.40
CA TYR A 149 -14.80 -3.02 14.93
C TYR A 149 -16.18 -2.59 14.41
N ARG A 150 -17.27 -2.95 15.11
CA ARG A 150 -18.65 -2.58 14.72
C ARG A 150 -18.88 -1.07 14.61
N ARG A 151 -18.11 -0.27 15.36
CA ARG A 151 -18.21 1.19 15.32
C ARG A 151 -17.77 1.80 13.98
N ASN A 152 -17.04 1.04 13.15
CA ASN A 152 -16.60 1.51 11.84
C ASN A 152 -17.79 1.76 10.89
N TRP A 153 -18.86 0.96 11.00
CA TRP A 153 -20.08 1.10 10.19
C TRP A 153 -21.27 1.64 11.00
N ASP A 154 -21.32 1.42 12.31
CA ASP A 154 -22.34 1.96 13.21
C ASP A 154 -21.75 2.98 14.20
N LYS A 155 -21.87 4.26 13.86
CA LYS A 155 -21.33 5.35 14.68
C LYS A 155 -22.06 5.56 16.01
N THR A 156 -23.19 4.88 16.25
CA THR A 156 -23.96 5.00 17.49
C THR A 156 -23.39 4.15 18.63
N VAL A 157 -22.57 3.15 18.31
CA VAL A 157 -21.94 2.25 19.30
C VAL A 157 -20.82 2.99 20.04
N PRO A 158 -20.76 2.97 21.39
CA PRO A 158 -19.66 3.56 22.16
C PRO A 158 -18.32 2.86 21.89
N GLY A 159 -17.24 3.63 21.78
CA GLY A 159 -15.91 3.14 21.42
C GLY A 159 -14.97 4.26 20.97
N THR A 160 -13.75 3.87 20.64
CA THR A 160 -12.68 4.77 20.20
C THR A 160 -12.25 4.42 18.78
N CYS A 161 -12.03 5.43 17.95
CA CYS A 161 -11.50 5.26 16.59
C CYS A 161 -10.20 6.05 16.46
N LEU A 162 -9.30 5.61 15.57
CA LEU A 162 -8.14 6.41 15.19
C LEU A 162 -8.59 7.75 14.59
N ASP A 163 -7.83 8.80 14.91
CA ASP A 163 -8.08 10.12 14.33
C ASP A 163 -7.70 10.13 12.85
N MET A 164 -8.68 10.47 12.01
CA MET A 164 -8.53 10.58 10.57
C MET A 164 -7.45 11.58 10.17
N LYS A 165 -7.22 12.64 10.96
CA LYS A 165 -6.17 13.63 10.69
C LYS A 165 -4.78 13.03 10.86
N ILE A 166 -4.59 12.25 11.92
CA ILE A 166 -3.30 11.59 12.21
C ILE A 166 -3.00 10.57 11.11
N ILE A 167 -3.99 9.75 10.73
CA ILE A 167 -3.86 8.80 9.63
C ILE A 167 -3.49 9.53 8.33
N THR A 168 -4.25 10.57 7.97
CA THR A 168 -4.04 11.31 6.72
C THR A 168 -2.66 11.96 6.68
N LEU A 169 -2.24 12.63 7.77
CA LEU A 169 -0.92 13.25 7.86
C LEU A 169 0.20 12.22 7.72
N SER A 170 0.05 11.06 8.36
CA SER A 170 1.02 9.96 8.27
C SER A 170 1.15 9.43 6.85
N VAL A 171 0.02 9.23 6.16
CA VAL A 171 0.01 8.73 4.77
C VAL A 171 0.67 9.71 3.81
N VAL A 172 0.40 11.01 3.96
CA VAL A 172 1.01 12.05 3.12
C VAL A 172 2.51 12.14 3.38
N ALA A 173 2.93 12.16 4.65
CA ALA A 173 4.35 12.24 5.03
C ALA A 173 5.16 11.03 4.51
N ILE A 174 4.62 9.82 4.66
CA ILE A 174 5.30 8.60 4.18
C ILE A 174 5.36 8.57 2.65
N ASN A 175 4.28 8.94 1.95
CA ASN A 175 4.32 9.02 0.49
C ASN A 175 5.38 9.99 0.00
N PHE A 176 5.45 11.18 0.59
CA PHE A 176 6.44 12.19 0.26
C PHE A 176 7.88 11.68 0.49
N ALA A 177 8.12 11.00 1.61
CA ALA A 177 9.41 10.38 1.90
C ALA A 177 9.78 9.32 0.86
N ILE A 178 8.82 8.49 0.43
CA ILE A 178 9.03 7.50 -0.62
C ILE A 178 9.37 8.19 -1.95
N ASP A 179 8.68 9.27 -2.32
CA ASP A 179 8.92 9.99 -3.56
C ASP A 179 10.33 10.60 -3.61
N ILE A 180 10.78 11.20 -2.51
CA ILE A 180 12.17 11.67 -2.37
C ILE A 180 13.15 10.50 -2.51
N SER A 181 12.86 9.37 -1.84
CA SER A 181 13.76 8.22 -1.84
C SER A 181 13.91 7.59 -3.22
N ILE A 182 12.81 7.50 -3.97
CA ILE A 182 12.76 7.08 -5.37
C ILE A 182 13.66 8.05 -6.15
N LEU A 183 13.38 9.35 -6.16
CA LEU A 183 14.14 10.32 -6.96
C LEU A 183 15.64 10.41 -6.60
N ALA A 184 16.02 10.07 -5.37
CA ALA A 184 17.42 10.00 -4.96
C ALA A 184 18.18 8.78 -5.53
N LEU A 185 17.50 7.70 -5.91
CA LEU A 185 18.13 6.49 -6.46
C LEU A 185 18.97 6.75 -7.72
N PRO A 186 18.45 7.34 -8.81
CA PRO A 186 19.24 7.61 -10.00
C PRO A 186 20.37 8.61 -9.71
N GLN A 187 20.16 9.55 -8.80
CA GLN A 187 21.20 10.52 -8.42
C GLN A 187 22.42 9.83 -7.82
N LYS A 188 22.23 8.87 -6.89
CA LYS A 188 23.35 8.11 -6.34
C LYS A 188 24.16 7.38 -7.42
N VAL A 189 23.51 6.82 -8.44
CA VAL A 189 24.17 6.14 -9.55
C VAL A 189 24.91 7.11 -10.47
N ILE A 190 24.25 8.21 -10.86
CA ILE A 190 24.82 9.22 -11.76
C ILE A 190 26.07 9.88 -11.16
N TRP A 191 26.07 10.13 -9.86
CA TRP A 191 27.21 10.72 -9.16
C TRP A 191 28.39 9.77 -9.02
N GLY A 192 28.16 8.46 -9.06
CA GLY A 192 29.22 7.44 -9.15
C GLY A 192 29.81 7.26 -10.55
N LEU A 193 29.19 7.82 -11.59
CA LEU A 193 29.63 7.66 -12.98
C LEU A 193 30.60 8.78 -13.41
N GLN A 194 31.65 8.41 -14.15
CA GLN A 194 32.71 9.33 -14.65
C GLN A 194 32.19 10.22 -15.80
N MET A 195 31.31 11.16 -15.48
CA MET A 195 30.72 12.13 -16.41
C MET A 195 31.18 13.56 -16.08
N SER A 196 31.25 14.44 -17.09
CA SER A 196 31.59 15.86 -16.90
C SER A 196 30.51 16.60 -16.11
N THR A 197 30.92 17.48 -15.18
CA THR A 197 30.03 18.14 -14.20
C THR A 197 28.86 18.88 -14.85
N ARG A 198 29.05 19.49 -16.03
CA ARG A 198 27.98 20.14 -16.79
C ARG A 198 26.87 19.16 -17.21
N ARG A 199 27.22 17.96 -17.68
CA ARG A 199 26.24 16.93 -18.07
C ARG A 199 25.54 16.34 -16.85
N ARG A 200 26.28 16.13 -15.76
CA ARG A 200 25.75 15.65 -14.48
C ARG A 200 24.67 16.58 -13.92
N ILE A 201 24.94 17.88 -13.89
CA ILE A 201 23.99 18.89 -13.41
C ILE A 201 22.77 18.95 -14.33
N GLY A 202 22.96 18.91 -15.66
CA GLY A 202 21.86 18.90 -16.62
C GLY A 202 20.88 17.74 -16.40
N VAL A 203 21.38 16.52 -16.21
CA VAL A 203 20.52 15.36 -15.91
C VAL A 203 19.84 15.52 -14.55
N SER A 204 20.55 16.01 -13.53
CA SER A 204 19.98 16.24 -12.19
C SER A 204 18.82 17.25 -12.20
N ILE A 205 18.91 18.31 -13.02
CA ILE A 205 17.86 19.33 -13.17
C ILE A 205 16.62 18.73 -13.82
N VAL A 206 16.77 17.91 -14.88
CA VAL A 206 15.61 17.27 -15.54
C VAL A 206 14.83 16.39 -14.55
N PHE A 207 15.53 15.67 -13.67
CA PHE A 207 14.90 14.89 -12.60
C PHE A 207 14.20 15.77 -11.55
N ALA A 208 14.76 16.94 -11.20
CA ALA A 208 14.16 17.87 -10.26
C ALA A 208 12.92 18.58 -10.83
N ILE A 209 12.89 18.85 -12.14
CA ILE A 209 11.71 19.42 -12.82
C ILE A 209 10.52 18.45 -12.75
N GLY A 210 10.77 17.14 -12.80
CA GLY A 210 9.72 16.12 -12.60
C GLY A 210 9.11 16.06 -11.19
N LEU A 211 9.63 16.84 -10.23
CA LEU A 211 9.10 16.94 -8.86
C LEU A 211 8.01 18.04 -8.71
N MET A 212 7.95 19.01 -9.65
CA MET A 212 6.98 20.12 -9.62
C MET A 212 5.69 19.76 -10.36
#